data_AF-A0A922MQ31-F1
#
_entry.id   AF-A0A922MQ31-F1
#
_cell.length_a   1.000
_cell.length_b   1.000
_cell.length_c   1.000
_cell.angle_alpha   90.00
_cell.angle_beta   90.00
_cell.angle_gamma   90.00
#
_symmetry.space_group_name_H-M   'P 1'
#
loop_
_entity.id
_entity.type
_entity.pdbx_description
1 polymer ?
#
loop_
_entity_poly.entity_id
_entity_poly.type
_entity_poly.pdbx_seq_one_letter_code
_entity_poly.pdbx_strand_id
1 'polypeptide(L)'
;MITYDPMILSYIKGYKIPFSRLPFQTVPPKVPKYSESEKAHLIEAIDNLLSLGAISKCKARSDQYLSNIFLIPKPNEKMRFILNLKSLNQFINTSHFKLEDLRTVLKLISRNSYLCTIDLKDAYYLIKIDKDYRKYLRFQFEESIYEFNILPFGLNTAPFVFTKVMKPVIRLLRTRGYLSTIYLDDICIIGHDHETCSNNLQETRRLLISLGFIINKEKSNFSPNHSCTYLGYILDTKRFEVRLPKEKIKRIKLEIKRISLLKQCKIRTFASFVGLLVSACPAVEYGWLYTKLFERYKYLSLKNTNNNYEAVMTIPKTLKSDFQWWNNAIDHSSCKIKIDNYDLVIFSDASTTGWGVACGDQRASGLWNDDEIKQHINYLEIMAAYIGLKIFAKDMSNSQILLRIDNTTAISYINRMGGIQFPHLTHVTKQLWQWCEYKSLYVFASYIRSSENFEADQESRRLHPDIEWQLADYAYHKIEATFGSPDIDLFASRLNNKCQRYVSWHRDPDAYAVNSFTISWSDFYFYAFPPFTMILKSLRKILLDRAEGIMVVPHWPTQPWYPLFKKLLSSEKLMFRANENLILSSNCSRRHIRNNITLVAGILSARR
;
A
#
# COMPACT_ATOMS: atom_id res chain seq x y z
N MET A 1 -13.59 -41.68 -15.25
CA MET A 1 -13.99 -40.97 -14.00
C MET A 1 -12.78 -40.16 -13.53
N ILE A 2 -12.91 -38.88 -13.16
CA ILE A 2 -11.75 -38.00 -12.85
C ILE A 2 -11.42 -37.87 -11.35
N THR A 3 -12.27 -38.43 -10.48
CA THR A 3 -12.09 -38.47 -9.03
C THR A 3 -12.80 -39.67 -8.41
N TYR A 4 -12.25 -40.16 -7.29
CA TYR A 4 -12.87 -41.15 -6.42
C TYR A 4 -13.10 -40.59 -5.01
N ASP A 5 -12.91 -39.27 -4.82
CA ASP A 5 -13.11 -38.60 -3.54
C ASP A 5 -14.59 -38.68 -3.14
N PRO A 6 -14.94 -39.38 -2.05
CA PRO A 6 -16.33 -39.60 -1.65
C PRO A 6 -17.04 -38.30 -1.25
N MET A 7 -16.29 -37.30 -0.76
CA MET A 7 -16.85 -36.00 -0.40
C MET A 7 -17.27 -35.23 -1.65
N ILE A 8 -16.43 -35.20 -2.70
CA ILE A 8 -16.77 -34.52 -3.95
C ILE A 8 -17.95 -35.22 -4.64
N LEU A 9 -17.93 -36.55 -4.67
CA LEU A 9 -19.01 -37.33 -5.27
C LEU A 9 -20.35 -37.15 -4.53
N SER A 10 -20.33 -36.99 -3.20
CA SER A 10 -21.55 -36.70 -2.44
C SER A 10 -22.13 -35.32 -2.79
N TYR A 11 -21.28 -34.31 -3.01
CA TYR A 11 -21.73 -32.98 -3.44
C TYR A 11 -22.42 -32.99 -4.80
N ILE A 12 -21.94 -33.79 -5.75
CA ILE A 12 -22.53 -33.90 -7.09
C ILE A 12 -23.86 -34.66 -7.06
N LYS A 13 -23.97 -35.72 -6.24
CA LYS A 13 -25.21 -36.51 -6.10
C LYS A 13 -26.35 -35.71 -5.46
N GLY A 14 -26.02 -34.88 -4.48
CA GLY A 14 -26.96 -34.05 -3.75
C GLY A 14 -26.28 -33.40 -2.56
N TYR A 15 -25.99 -32.11 -2.67
CA TYR A 15 -25.31 -31.36 -1.64
C TYR A 15 -26.22 -31.18 -0.40
N LYS A 16 -25.75 -31.70 0.73
CA LYS A 16 -26.34 -31.51 2.05
C LYS A 16 -25.67 -30.30 2.71
N ILE A 17 -26.48 -29.32 3.13
CA ILE A 17 -25.96 -28.07 3.70
C ILE A 17 -25.42 -28.36 5.12
N PRO A 18 -24.15 -28.04 5.42
CA PRO A 18 -23.52 -28.35 6.70
C PRO A 18 -23.97 -27.34 7.77
N PHE A 19 -25.20 -27.49 8.25
CA PHE A 19 -25.73 -26.69 9.33
C PHE A 19 -25.05 -27.05 10.66
N SER A 20 -24.55 -26.06 11.40
CA SER A 20 -24.01 -26.25 12.76
C SER A 20 -25.12 -26.52 13.78
N ARG A 21 -26.33 -26.01 13.49
CA ARG A 21 -27.58 -26.31 14.18
C ARG A 21 -28.72 -26.23 13.17
N LEU A 22 -29.78 -27.02 13.35
CA LEU A 22 -30.91 -27.00 12.43
C LEU A 22 -31.51 -25.58 12.33
N PRO A 23 -31.67 -25.04 11.11
CA PRO A 23 -32.30 -23.74 10.92
C PRO A 23 -33.74 -23.77 11.42
N PHE A 24 -34.10 -22.73 12.16
CA PHE A 24 -35.47 -22.51 12.61
C PHE A 24 -35.88 -21.08 12.33
N GLN A 25 -37.18 -20.88 12.11
CA GLN A 25 -37.79 -19.59 11.84
C GLN A 25 -39.12 -19.51 12.58
N THR A 26 -39.21 -18.61 13.56
CA THR A 26 -40.44 -18.42 14.37
C THR A 26 -41.48 -17.58 13.63
N VAL A 27 -41.03 -16.62 12.83
CA VAL A 27 -41.89 -15.74 12.03
C VAL A 27 -41.32 -15.68 10.61
N PRO A 28 -42.16 -15.83 9.56
CA PRO A 28 -41.71 -15.68 8.18
C PRO A 28 -41.15 -14.26 7.94
N PRO A 29 -40.25 -14.10 6.96
CA PRO A 29 -39.67 -12.80 6.69
C PRO A 29 -40.74 -11.86 6.13
N LYS A 30 -40.68 -10.58 6.50
CA LYS A 30 -41.59 -9.57 5.95
C LYS A 30 -41.38 -9.47 4.43
N VAL A 31 -42.46 -9.68 3.67
CA VAL A 31 -42.44 -9.61 2.21
C VAL A 31 -42.09 -8.18 1.77
N PRO A 32 -41.05 -7.99 0.93
CA PRO A 32 -40.72 -6.68 0.37
C PRO A 32 -41.86 -6.16 -0.52
N LYS A 33 -42.06 -4.84 -0.53
CA LYS A 33 -42.94 -4.21 -1.53
C LYS A 33 -42.14 -4.01 -2.82
N TYR A 34 -42.60 -4.59 -3.92
CA TYR A 34 -42.00 -4.45 -5.24
C TYR A 34 -42.79 -3.45 -6.08
N SER A 35 -42.10 -2.60 -6.83
CA SER A 35 -42.70 -1.79 -7.89
C SER A 35 -43.19 -2.67 -9.05
N GLU A 36 -44.10 -2.16 -9.88
CA GLU A 36 -44.62 -2.91 -11.03
C GLU A 36 -43.50 -3.34 -12.01
N SER A 37 -42.50 -2.48 -12.22
CA SER A 37 -41.32 -2.82 -13.02
C SER A 37 -40.51 -3.95 -12.39
N GLU A 38 -40.28 -3.92 -11.07
CA GLU A 38 -39.54 -4.99 -10.39
C GLU A 38 -40.31 -6.32 -10.41
N LYS A 39 -41.64 -6.29 -10.29
CA LYS A 39 -42.48 -7.49 -10.39
C LYS A 39 -42.33 -8.14 -11.77
N ALA A 40 -42.40 -7.37 -12.85
CA ALA A 40 -42.21 -7.90 -14.21
C ALA A 40 -40.86 -8.62 -14.37
N HIS A 41 -39.77 -8.01 -13.90
CA HIS A 41 -38.44 -8.62 -13.94
C HIS A 41 -38.32 -9.85 -13.01
N LEU A 42 -39.01 -9.87 -11.87
CA LEU A 42 -39.04 -11.02 -10.97
C LEU A 42 -39.79 -12.19 -11.60
N ILE A 43 -40.92 -11.94 -12.25
CA ILE A 43 -41.70 -12.96 -12.98
C ILE A 43 -40.81 -13.57 -14.07
N GLU A 44 -40.20 -12.74 -14.93
CA GLU A 44 -39.30 -13.21 -15.98
C GLU A 44 -38.13 -14.04 -15.40
N ALA A 45 -37.54 -13.61 -14.29
CA ALA A 45 -36.45 -14.34 -13.65
C ALA A 45 -36.91 -15.68 -13.05
N ILE A 46 -38.10 -15.72 -12.43
CA ILE A 46 -38.68 -16.94 -11.85
C ILE A 46 -39.02 -17.95 -12.96
N ASP A 47 -39.64 -17.50 -14.05
CA ASP A 47 -39.98 -18.35 -15.19
C ASP A 47 -38.72 -18.94 -15.85
N ASN A 48 -37.67 -18.12 -15.99
CA ASN A 48 -36.36 -18.58 -16.45
C ASN A 48 -35.74 -19.63 -15.49
N LEU A 49 -35.85 -19.44 -14.18
CA LEU A 49 -35.34 -20.41 -13.21
C LEU A 49 -36.16 -21.71 -13.21
N LEU A 50 -37.48 -21.64 -13.43
CA LEU A 50 -38.35 -22.80 -13.57
C LEU A 50 -38.03 -23.59 -14.85
N SER A 51 -37.85 -22.91 -15.97
CA SER A 51 -37.53 -23.57 -17.25
C SER A 51 -36.16 -24.26 -17.23
N LEU A 52 -35.19 -23.71 -16.48
CA LEU A 52 -33.89 -24.35 -16.23
C LEU A 52 -33.96 -25.49 -15.19
N GLY A 53 -35.10 -25.71 -14.54
CA GLY A 53 -35.25 -26.67 -13.44
C GLY A 53 -34.48 -26.29 -12.17
N ALA A 54 -33.96 -25.06 -12.09
CA ALA A 54 -33.19 -24.55 -10.96
C ALA A 54 -34.07 -24.40 -9.70
N ILE A 55 -35.34 -24.06 -9.90
CA ILE A 55 -36.35 -23.99 -8.83
C ILE A 55 -37.58 -24.83 -9.17
N SER A 56 -38.42 -25.09 -8.19
CA SER A 56 -39.72 -25.73 -8.38
C SER A 56 -40.76 -25.16 -7.43
N LYS A 57 -42.03 -25.14 -7.85
CA LYS A 57 -43.16 -24.82 -6.97
C LYS A 57 -43.30 -25.92 -5.92
N CYS A 58 -43.56 -25.53 -4.67
CA CYS A 58 -43.71 -26.45 -3.56
C CYS A 58 -44.83 -26.02 -2.59
N LYS A 59 -45.29 -26.96 -1.77
CA LYS A 59 -46.26 -26.66 -0.69
C LYS A 59 -45.52 -26.22 0.57
N ALA A 60 -46.18 -25.35 1.34
CA ALA A 60 -45.71 -24.95 2.66
C ALA A 60 -45.50 -26.18 3.56
N ARG A 61 -44.45 -26.13 4.38
CA ARG A 61 -44.17 -27.12 5.42
C ARG A 61 -43.92 -26.42 6.75
N SER A 62 -44.20 -27.11 7.86
CA SER A 62 -43.95 -26.59 9.21
C SER A 62 -42.46 -26.42 9.52
N ASP A 63 -41.59 -27.21 8.90
CA ASP A 63 -40.15 -27.25 9.12
C ASP A 63 -39.33 -26.51 8.04
N GLN A 64 -39.95 -25.58 7.30
CA GLN A 64 -39.30 -24.83 6.22
C GLN A 64 -38.59 -23.56 6.70
N TYR A 65 -37.72 -23.02 5.84
CA TYR A 65 -37.10 -21.71 6.05
C TYR A 65 -37.32 -20.82 4.82
N LEU A 66 -37.97 -19.67 5.02
CA LEU A 66 -38.26 -18.70 3.97
C LEU A 66 -37.24 -17.57 3.99
N SER A 67 -36.72 -17.24 2.81
CA SER A 67 -35.82 -16.12 2.56
C SER A 67 -36.45 -15.12 1.58
N ASN A 68 -36.18 -13.83 1.78
CA ASN A 68 -36.63 -12.78 0.86
C ASN A 68 -35.84 -12.82 -0.45
N ILE A 69 -36.43 -12.27 -1.51
CA ILE A 69 -35.80 -12.14 -2.82
C ILE A 69 -35.65 -10.67 -3.20
N PHE A 70 -34.68 -10.37 -4.05
CA PHE A 70 -34.51 -9.05 -4.64
C PHE A 70 -33.70 -9.12 -5.94
N LEU A 71 -33.70 -8.03 -6.69
CA LEU A 71 -32.98 -7.91 -7.95
C LEU A 71 -31.76 -6.99 -7.83
N ILE A 72 -30.69 -7.32 -8.57
CA ILE A 72 -29.52 -6.45 -8.74
C ILE A 72 -29.30 -6.20 -10.24
N PRO A 73 -29.09 -4.96 -10.70
CA PRO A 73 -28.82 -4.67 -12.11
C PRO A 73 -27.49 -5.28 -12.59
N LYS A 74 -27.50 -5.90 -13.77
CA LYS A 74 -26.29 -6.25 -14.53
C LYS A 74 -25.94 -5.13 -15.52
N PRO A 75 -24.70 -5.09 -16.04
CA PRO A 75 -24.29 -4.11 -17.05
C PRO A 75 -25.12 -4.09 -18.33
N ASN A 76 -25.78 -5.19 -18.69
CA ASN A 76 -26.54 -5.34 -19.94
C ASN A 76 -28.04 -5.16 -19.73
N GLU A 77 -28.46 -4.28 -18.80
CA GLU A 77 -29.86 -4.01 -18.40
C GLU A 77 -30.64 -5.21 -17.79
N LYS A 78 -30.14 -6.44 -17.93
CA LYS A 78 -30.70 -7.63 -17.28
C LYS A 78 -30.62 -7.54 -15.76
N MET A 79 -31.66 -7.99 -15.07
CA MET A 79 -31.68 -8.08 -13.62
C MET A 79 -31.18 -9.45 -13.13
N ARG A 80 -30.39 -9.47 -12.05
CA ARG A 80 -29.94 -10.70 -11.38
C ARG A 80 -30.85 -10.99 -10.20
N PHE A 81 -31.52 -12.14 -10.23
CA PHE A 81 -32.27 -12.68 -9.11
C PHE A 81 -31.33 -13.07 -7.96
N ILE A 82 -31.64 -12.60 -6.75
CA ILE A 82 -30.90 -12.92 -5.53
C ILE A 82 -31.86 -13.45 -4.47
N LEU A 83 -31.52 -14.64 -3.94
CA LEU A 83 -32.11 -15.16 -2.71
C LEU A 83 -31.32 -14.62 -1.52
N ASN A 84 -31.98 -13.88 -0.61
CA ASN A 84 -31.33 -13.28 0.54
C ASN A 84 -31.09 -14.31 1.65
N LEU A 85 -30.00 -15.05 1.54
CA LEU A 85 -29.61 -16.10 2.48
C LEU A 85 -28.87 -15.58 3.72
N LYS A 86 -28.80 -14.26 3.96
CA LYS A 86 -28.03 -13.67 5.06
C LYS A 86 -28.39 -14.28 6.43
N SER A 87 -29.69 -14.46 6.70
CA SER A 87 -30.16 -15.03 7.98
C SER A 87 -29.91 -16.54 8.04
N LEU A 88 -30.17 -17.29 6.95
CA LEU A 88 -29.89 -18.73 6.89
C LEU A 88 -28.40 -19.03 7.07
N ASN A 89 -27.54 -18.19 6.51
CA ASN A 89 -26.09 -18.31 6.57
C ASN A 89 -25.53 -18.25 8.00
N GLN A 90 -26.28 -17.72 8.98
CA GLN A 90 -25.88 -17.73 10.40
C GLN A 90 -25.91 -19.12 11.02
N PHE A 91 -26.59 -20.08 10.40
CA PHE A 91 -26.68 -21.48 10.84
C PHE A 91 -25.58 -22.37 10.23
N ILE A 92 -24.68 -21.81 9.43
CA ILE A 92 -23.69 -22.56 8.65
C ILE A 92 -22.29 -22.12 9.10
N ASN A 93 -21.48 -23.09 9.52
CA ASN A 93 -20.06 -22.87 9.74
C ASN A 93 -19.29 -23.21 8.45
N THR A 94 -18.64 -22.20 7.86
CA THR A 94 -17.83 -22.40 6.66
C THR A 94 -16.37 -22.58 7.00
N SER A 95 -15.75 -23.61 6.40
CA SER A 95 -14.30 -23.79 6.49
C SER A 95 -13.58 -22.72 5.68
N HIS A 96 -12.45 -22.24 6.21
CA HIS A 96 -11.54 -21.40 5.44
C HIS A 96 -10.94 -22.18 4.26
N PHE A 97 -10.86 -21.52 3.11
CA PHE A 97 -10.22 -22.04 1.91
C PHE A 97 -9.56 -20.90 1.13
N LYS A 98 -8.65 -21.24 0.22
CA LYS A 98 -7.94 -20.28 -0.63
C LYS A 98 -8.46 -20.40 -2.06
N LEU A 99 -8.71 -19.26 -2.68
CA LEU A 99 -9.04 -19.13 -4.10
C LEU A 99 -7.80 -18.72 -4.88
N GLU A 100 -7.74 -19.14 -6.14
CA GLU A 100 -6.69 -18.71 -7.09
C GLU A 100 -7.05 -17.34 -7.65
N ASP A 101 -6.79 -16.31 -6.86
CA ASP A 101 -7.13 -14.92 -7.20
C ASP A 101 -6.13 -14.26 -8.16
N LEU A 102 -6.32 -12.96 -8.42
CA LEU A 102 -5.42 -12.15 -9.25
C LEU A 102 -3.95 -12.34 -8.85
N ARG A 103 -3.61 -12.39 -7.55
CA ARG A 103 -2.22 -12.52 -7.08
C ARG A 103 -1.61 -13.85 -7.52
N THR A 104 -2.43 -14.90 -7.64
CA THR A 104 -1.98 -16.20 -8.15
C THR A 104 -1.63 -16.11 -9.63
N VAL A 105 -2.49 -15.48 -10.45
CA VAL A 105 -2.24 -15.29 -11.88
C VAL A 105 -0.97 -14.48 -12.12
N LEU A 106 -0.80 -13.37 -11.40
CA LEU A 106 0.35 -12.48 -11.54
C LEU A 106 1.69 -13.16 -11.24
N LYS A 107 1.69 -14.22 -10.42
CA LYS A 107 2.89 -15.04 -10.13
C LYS A 107 3.15 -16.11 -11.18
N LEU A 108 2.14 -16.52 -11.94
CA LEU A 108 2.25 -17.58 -12.94
C LEU A 108 2.54 -17.05 -14.34
N ILE A 109 2.06 -15.85 -14.67
CA ILE A 109 2.32 -15.23 -15.97
C ILE A 109 3.76 -14.74 -16.06
N SER A 110 4.36 -14.93 -17.23
CA SER A 110 5.67 -14.38 -17.58
C SER A 110 5.51 -13.30 -18.64
N ARG A 111 6.60 -12.54 -18.88
CA ARG A 111 6.61 -11.56 -19.95
C ARG A 111 6.36 -12.26 -21.29
N ASN A 112 5.53 -11.66 -22.13
CA ASN A 112 5.08 -12.20 -23.42
C ASN A 112 4.22 -13.48 -23.36
N SER A 113 3.78 -13.96 -22.20
CA SER A 113 2.83 -15.09 -22.13
C SER A 113 1.55 -14.80 -22.91
N TYR A 114 0.97 -15.83 -23.53
CA TYR A 114 -0.35 -15.77 -24.15
C TYR A 114 -1.41 -16.17 -23.13
N LEU A 115 -2.53 -15.46 -23.14
CA LEU A 115 -3.64 -15.63 -22.23
C LEU A 115 -4.94 -15.87 -23.00
N CYS A 116 -5.76 -16.78 -22.48
CA CYS A 116 -7.18 -16.92 -22.84
C CYS A 116 -8.02 -16.93 -21.57
N THR A 117 -9.32 -16.67 -21.70
CA THR A 117 -10.26 -16.78 -20.58
C THR A 117 -11.49 -17.59 -20.96
N ILE A 118 -11.98 -18.37 -19.99
CA ILE A 118 -13.23 -19.11 -20.10
C ILE A 118 -14.12 -18.65 -18.95
N ASP A 119 -15.33 -18.18 -19.28
CA ASP A 119 -16.41 -17.88 -18.34
C ASP A 119 -17.40 -19.05 -18.36
N LEU A 120 -17.67 -19.64 -17.19
CA LEU A 120 -18.63 -20.72 -17.04
C LEU A 120 -20.03 -20.14 -16.79
N LYS A 121 -20.99 -20.50 -17.65
CA LYS A 121 -22.37 -20.08 -17.51
C LYS A 121 -23.06 -20.89 -16.42
N ASP A 122 -23.64 -20.19 -15.43
CA ASP A 122 -24.49 -20.78 -14.38
C ASP A 122 -23.85 -21.99 -13.68
N ALA A 123 -22.53 -21.94 -13.44
CA ALA A 123 -21.74 -23.11 -13.05
C ALA A 123 -22.22 -23.80 -11.76
N TYR A 124 -22.79 -23.04 -10.82
CA TYR A 124 -23.39 -23.58 -9.60
C TYR A 124 -24.61 -24.48 -9.86
N TYR A 125 -25.26 -24.35 -11.01
CA TYR A 125 -26.50 -25.07 -11.34
C TYR A 125 -26.25 -26.57 -11.56
N LEU A 126 -25.00 -26.95 -11.78
CA LEU A 126 -24.58 -28.35 -11.89
C LEU A 126 -24.61 -29.07 -10.54
N ILE A 127 -24.58 -28.34 -9.43
CA ILE A 127 -24.56 -28.91 -8.09
C ILE A 127 -26.00 -28.92 -7.55
N LYS A 128 -26.61 -30.11 -7.52
CA LYS A 128 -27.97 -30.31 -6.98
C LYS A 128 -27.97 -30.22 -5.46
N ILE A 129 -29.03 -29.66 -4.90
CA ILE A 129 -29.32 -29.72 -3.46
C ILE A 129 -30.08 -31.01 -3.16
N ASP A 130 -29.66 -31.67 -2.09
CA ASP A 130 -30.34 -32.84 -1.53
C ASP A 130 -31.81 -32.51 -1.25
N LYS A 131 -32.73 -33.43 -1.59
CA LYS A 131 -34.18 -33.19 -1.53
C LYS A 131 -34.64 -32.74 -0.14
N ASP A 132 -34.05 -33.28 0.92
CA ASP A 132 -34.44 -32.97 2.31
C ASP A 132 -33.96 -31.58 2.75
N TYR A 133 -32.99 -31.00 2.05
CA TYR A 133 -32.40 -29.71 2.36
C TYR A 133 -33.00 -28.55 1.56
N ARG A 134 -33.76 -28.83 0.49
CA ARG A 134 -34.42 -27.80 -0.34
C ARG A 134 -35.40 -26.94 0.46
N LYS A 135 -36.00 -27.52 1.51
CA LYS A 135 -36.91 -26.82 2.44
C LYS A 135 -36.28 -25.61 3.15
N TYR A 136 -34.95 -25.54 3.22
CA TYR A 136 -34.23 -24.41 3.80
C TYR A 136 -33.91 -23.31 2.79
N LEU A 137 -34.07 -23.58 1.49
CA LEU A 137 -33.77 -22.67 0.39
C LEU A 137 -35.05 -22.27 -0.35
N ARG A 138 -36.05 -21.82 0.44
CA ARG A 138 -37.36 -21.44 -0.08
C ARG A 138 -37.55 -19.94 -0.08
N PHE A 139 -38.39 -19.47 -0.99
CA PHE A 139 -38.90 -18.11 -1.00
C PHE A 139 -40.37 -18.10 -1.40
N GLN A 140 -41.05 -17.02 -1.02
CA GLN A 140 -42.42 -16.75 -1.43
C GLN A 140 -42.43 -15.59 -2.40
N PHE A 141 -43.16 -15.74 -3.50
CA PHE A 141 -43.49 -14.66 -4.41
C PHE A 141 -44.98 -14.74 -4.71
N GLU A 142 -45.69 -13.66 -4.40
CA GLU A 142 -47.16 -13.63 -4.40
C GLU A 142 -47.74 -14.76 -3.53
N GLU A 143 -48.64 -15.57 -4.07
CA GLU A 143 -49.30 -16.67 -3.37
C GLU A 143 -48.55 -18.01 -3.51
N SER A 144 -47.44 -18.04 -4.26
CA SER A 144 -46.68 -19.26 -4.54
C SER A 144 -45.38 -19.35 -3.74
N ILE A 145 -45.07 -20.56 -3.28
CA ILE A 145 -43.79 -20.89 -2.63
C ILE A 145 -42.92 -21.69 -3.59
N TYR A 146 -41.67 -21.30 -3.69
CA TYR A 146 -40.67 -21.92 -4.55
C TYR A 146 -39.50 -22.43 -3.70
N GLU A 147 -38.89 -23.52 -4.15
CA GLU A 147 -37.66 -24.06 -3.56
C GLU A 147 -36.56 -24.21 -4.60
N PHE A 148 -35.31 -23.97 -4.18
CA PHE A 148 -34.15 -24.20 -5.03
C PHE A 148 -33.76 -25.69 -5.06
N ASN A 149 -33.64 -26.24 -6.27
CA ASN A 149 -33.20 -27.60 -6.53
C ASN A 149 -31.68 -27.73 -6.66
N ILE A 150 -31.02 -26.61 -6.89
CA ILE A 150 -29.59 -26.47 -7.17
C ILE A 150 -28.95 -25.50 -6.18
N LEU A 151 -27.63 -25.49 -6.11
CA LEU A 151 -26.86 -24.63 -5.24
C LEU A 151 -27.08 -23.14 -5.61
N PRO A 152 -27.79 -22.35 -4.77
CA PRO A 152 -28.10 -20.98 -5.12
C PRO A 152 -26.92 -20.05 -4.83
N PHE A 153 -26.85 -18.96 -5.59
CA PHE A 153 -26.01 -17.82 -5.22
C PHE A 153 -26.43 -17.26 -3.86
N GLY A 154 -25.44 -16.81 -3.08
CA GLY A 154 -25.67 -16.22 -1.76
C GLY A 154 -25.53 -17.20 -0.59
N LEU A 155 -25.48 -18.52 -0.85
CA LEU A 155 -25.18 -19.50 0.20
C LEU A 155 -23.68 -19.43 0.54
N ASN A 156 -23.36 -19.27 1.82
CA ASN A 156 -21.97 -19.09 2.28
C ASN A 156 -21.04 -20.23 1.85
N THR A 157 -21.55 -21.46 1.74
CA THR A 157 -20.76 -22.63 1.33
C THR A 157 -20.60 -22.78 -0.18
N ALA A 158 -21.37 -22.06 -1.00
CA ALA A 158 -21.37 -22.29 -2.44
C ALA A 158 -19.97 -22.12 -3.08
N PRO A 159 -19.20 -21.05 -2.79
CA PRO A 159 -17.84 -20.90 -3.30
C PRO A 159 -16.90 -22.03 -2.87
N PHE A 160 -17.01 -22.49 -1.62
CA PHE A 160 -16.21 -23.60 -1.10
C PHE A 160 -16.49 -24.90 -1.84
N VAL A 161 -17.77 -25.28 -1.94
CA VAL A 161 -18.21 -26.52 -2.59
C VAL A 161 -17.79 -26.51 -4.06
N PHE A 162 -18.04 -25.41 -4.77
CA PHE A 162 -17.67 -25.29 -6.17
C PHE A 162 -16.16 -25.41 -6.37
N THR A 163 -15.36 -24.74 -5.53
CA THR A 163 -13.89 -24.88 -5.55
C THR A 163 -13.46 -26.34 -5.34
N LYS A 164 -14.09 -27.07 -4.43
CA LYS A 164 -13.80 -28.49 -4.20
C LYS A 164 -14.18 -29.37 -5.40
N VAL A 165 -15.33 -29.12 -6.02
CA VAL A 165 -15.79 -29.82 -7.23
C VAL A 165 -14.84 -29.57 -8.42
N MET A 166 -14.25 -28.38 -8.52
CA MET A 166 -13.27 -28.06 -9.56
C MET A 166 -11.88 -28.65 -9.32
N LYS A 167 -11.52 -29.06 -8.09
CA LYS A 167 -10.17 -29.57 -7.79
C LYS A 167 -9.73 -30.77 -8.65
N PRO A 168 -10.56 -31.81 -8.89
CA PRO A 168 -10.19 -32.91 -9.77
C PRO A 168 -9.95 -32.48 -11.21
N VAL A 169 -10.74 -31.51 -11.71
CA VAL A 169 -10.59 -30.93 -13.05
C VAL A 169 -9.22 -30.25 -13.15
N ILE A 170 -8.92 -29.39 -12.17
CA ILE A 170 -7.64 -28.67 -12.07
C ILE A 170 -6.47 -29.65 -11.97
N ARG A 171 -6.59 -30.67 -11.12
CA ARG A 171 -5.56 -31.72 -10.97
C ARG A 171 -5.26 -32.40 -12.29
N LEU A 172 -6.29 -32.79 -13.04
CA LEU A 172 -6.12 -33.48 -14.31
C LEU A 172 -5.43 -32.59 -15.37
N LEU A 173 -5.80 -31.31 -15.44
CA LEU A 173 -5.17 -30.36 -16.36
C LEU A 173 -3.70 -30.12 -15.98
N ARG A 174 -3.42 -29.85 -14.70
CA ARG A 174 -2.06 -29.57 -14.22
C ARG A 174 -1.12 -30.77 -14.33
N THR A 175 -1.61 -31.98 -14.07
CA THR A 175 -0.81 -33.21 -14.25
C THR A 175 -0.44 -33.47 -15.71
N ARG A 176 -1.16 -32.88 -16.66
CA ARG A 176 -0.83 -32.88 -18.09
C ARG A 176 0.05 -31.70 -18.53
N GLY A 177 0.53 -30.88 -17.58
CA GLY A 177 1.37 -29.72 -17.86
C GLY A 177 0.61 -28.44 -18.25
N TYR A 178 -0.73 -28.44 -18.19
CA TYR A 178 -1.52 -27.26 -18.54
C TYR A 178 -1.57 -26.24 -17.41
N LEU A 179 -1.13 -25.02 -17.72
CA LEU A 179 -1.08 -23.90 -16.78
C LEU A 179 -2.37 -23.09 -16.84
N SER A 180 -3.12 -23.06 -15.74
CA SER A 180 -4.34 -22.27 -15.62
C SER A 180 -4.64 -21.92 -14.17
N THR A 181 -5.36 -20.82 -14.00
CA THR A 181 -5.95 -20.41 -12.71
C THR A 181 -7.45 -20.44 -12.78
N ILE A 182 -8.08 -20.97 -11.74
CA ILE A 182 -9.53 -21.07 -11.65
C ILE A 182 -10.02 -20.29 -10.43
N TYR A 183 -10.73 -19.20 -10.72
CA TYR A 183 -11.42 -18.40 -9.71
C TYR A 183 -12.92 -18.59 -9.89
N LEU A 184 -13.48 -19.57 -9.18
CA LEU A 184 -14.89 -19.94 -9.33
C LEU A 184 -15.22 -20.20 -10.82
N ASP A 185 -16.13 -19.43 -11.41
CA ASP A 185 -16.57 -19.49 -12.80
C ASP A 185 -15.60 -18.88 -13.82
N ASP A 186 -14.62 -18.09 -13.38
CA ASP A 186 -13.62 -17.42 -14.22
C ASP A 186 -12.31 -18.23 -14.30
N ILE A 187 -11.99 -18.76 -15.48
CA ILE A 187 -10.75 -19.51 -15.74
C ILE A 187 -9.81 -18.66 -16.61
N CYS A 188 -8.58 -18.47 -16.16
CA CYS A 188 -7.50 -17.91 -16.97
C CYS A 188 -6.57 -19.03 -17.44
N ILE A 189 -6.41 -19.14 -18.75
CA ILE A 189 -5.54 -20.08 -19.44
C ILE A 189 -4.25 -19.35 -19.78
N ILE A 190 -3.10 -19.99 -19.52
CA ILE A 190 -1.79 -19.41 -19.72
C ILE A 190 -0.96 -20.33 -20.61
N GLY A 191 -0.30 -19.77 -21.62
CA GLY A 191 0.72 -20.43 -22.44
C GLY A 191 1.95 -19.55 -22.60
N HIS A 192 3.11 -20.16 -22.80
CA HIS A 192 4.35 -19.41 -23.05
C HIS A 192 4.41 -18.90 -24.49
N ASP A 193 3.79 -19.63 -25.41
CA ASP A 193 3.58 -19.24 -26.80
C ASP A 193 2.11 -19.43 -27.21
N HIS A 194 1.81 -19.07 -28.47
CA HIS A 194 0.46 -19.14 -29.01
C HIS A 194 -0.07 -20.59 -29.09
N GLU A 195 0.78 -21.53 -29.47
CA GLU A 195 0.41 -22.93 -29.70
C GLU A 195 0.08 -23.64 -28.38
N THR A 196 0.96 -23.50 -27.39
CA THR A 196 0.76 -24.05 -26.05
C THR A 196 -0.47 -23.46 -25.36
N CYS A 197 -0.73 -22.16 -25.55
CA CYS A 197 -1.97 -21.54 -25.05
C CYS A 197 -3.21 -22.11 -25.75
N SER A 198 -3.15 -22.30 -27.08
CA SER A 198 -4.25 -22.88 -27.88
C SER A 198 -4.54 -24.32 -27.49
N ASN A 199 -3.51 -25.15 -27.35
CA ASN A 199 -3.62 -26.55 -26.94
C ASN A 199 -4.21 -26.67 -25.53
N ASN A 200 -3.74 -25.83 -24.60
CA ASN A 200 -4.29 -25.75 -23.24
C ASN A 200 -5.77 -25.35 -23.24
N LEU A 201 -6.13 -24.34 -24.04
CA LEU A 201 -7.52 -23.92 -24.18
C LEU A 201 -8.40 -25.05 -24.72
N GLN A 202 -7.97 -25.73 -25.79
CA GLN A 202 -8.73 -26.81 -26.41
C GLN A 202 -8.97 -27.96 -25.44
N GLU A 203 -7.92 -28.42 -24.74
CA GLU A 203 -8.03 -29.52 -23.79
C GLU A 203 -8.87 -29.15 -22.57
N THR A 204 -8.72 -27.92 -22.06
CA THR A 204 -9.54 -27.42 -20.95
C THR A 204 -11.01 -27.37 -21.35
N ARG A 205 -11.33 -26.83 -22.54
CA ARG A 205 -12.71 -26.78 -23.06
C ARG A 205 -13.29 -28.18 -23.24
N ARG A 206 -12.54 -29.09 -23.87
CA ARG A 206 -12.95 -30.48 -24.10
C ARG A 206 -13.30 -31.17 -22.78
N LEU A 207 -12.45 -31.02 -21.77
CA LEU A 207 -12.68 -31.58 -20.45
C LEU A 207 -13.93 -30.99 -19.79
N LEU A 208 -14.05 -29.66 -19.75
CA LEU A 208 -15.20 -28.99 -19.14
C LEU A 208 -16.53 -29.40 -19.78
N ILE A 209 -16.60 -29.41 -21.11
CA ILE A 209 -17.81 -29.82 -21.85
C ILE A 209 -18.13 -31.30 -21.58
N SER A 210 -17.12 -32.17 -21.56
CA SER A 210 -17.33 -33.60 -21.26
C SER A 210 -17.89 -33.87 -19.84
N LEU A 211 -17.68 -32.92 -18.92
CA LEU A 211 -18.17 -32.98 -17.54
C LEU A 211 -19.53 -32.27 -17.37
N GLY A 212 -20.11 -31.74 -18.45
CA GLY A 212 -21.41 -31.06 -18.45
C GLY A 212 -21.36 -29.56 -18.15
N PHE A 213 -20.18 -28.94 -18.07
CA PHE A 213 -20.08 -27.48 -17.93
C PHE A 213 -20.50 -26.77 -19.21
N ILE A 214 -21.24 -25.68 -19.04
CA ILE A 214 -21.67 -24.81 -20.14
C ILE A 214 -20.75 -23.60 -20.18
N ILE A 215 -20.09 -23.40 -21.33
CA ILE A 215 -19.18 -22.27 -21.53
C ILE A 215 -19.96 -21.09 -22.10
N ASN A 216 -19.77 -19.92 -21.50
CA ASN A 216 -20.32 -18.67 -21.98
C ASN A 216 -19.44 -18.08 -23.10
N LYS A 217 -19.83 -18.30 -24.35
CA LYS A 217 -19.03 -17.86 -25.52
C LYS A 217 -18.87 -16.34 -25.62
N GLU A 218 -19.86 -15.57 -25.19
CA GLU A 218 -19.85 -14.09 -25.31
C GLU A 218 -18.89 -13.44 -24.32
N LYS A 219 -18.72 -14.04 -23.14
CA LYS A 219 -17.82 -13.51 -22.09
C LYS A 219 -16.44 -14.13 -22.08
N SER A 220 -16.28 -15.29 -22.71
CA SER A 220 -14.99 -15.96 -22.84
C SER A 220 -14.15 -15.32 -23.93
N ASN A 221 -12.83 -15.29 -23.75
CA ASN A 221 -11.88 -14.93 -24.80
C ASN A 221 -11.10 -16.18 -25.21
N PHE A 222 -11.43 -16.73 -26.38
CA PHE A 222 -10.82 -17.94 -26.92
C PHE A 222 -9.60 -17.68 -27.81
N SER A 223 -9.28 -16.43 -28.10
CA SER A 223 -8.13 -16.09 -28.93
C SER A 223 -6.91 -15.83 -28.03
N PRO A 224 -5.83 -16.62 -28.16
CA PRO A 224 -4.61 -16.37 -27.40
C PRO A 224 -4.10 -14.96 -27.66
N ASN A 225 -3.97 -14.19 -26.58
CA ASN A 225 -3.54 -12.80 -26.66
C ASN A 225 -2.63 -12.45 -25.49
N HIS A 226 -1.72 -11.50 -25.69
CA HIS A 226 -0.88 -10.96 -24.62
C HIS A 226 -1.65 -10.01 -23.69
N SER A 227 -2.82 -9.54 -24.11
CA SER A 227 -3.69 -8.70 -23.30
C SER A 227 -5.06 -9.35 -23.11
N CYS A 228 -5.47 -9.56 -21.87
CA CYS A 228 -6.76 -10.18 -21.57
C CYS A 228 -7.43 -9.59 -20.32
N THR A 229 -8.77 -9.55 -20.32
CA THR A 229 -9.54 -9.13 -19.15
C THR A 229 -9.82 -10.34 -18.24
N TYR A 230 -9.37 -10.27 -16.99
CA TYR A 230 -9.58 -11.31 -15.98
C TYR A 230 -9.87 -10.68 -14.61
N LEU A 231 -10.91 -11.17 -13.92
CA LEU A 231 -11.34 -10.68 -12.59
C LEU A 231 -11.51 -9.16 -12.47
N GLY A 232 -11.91 -8.51 -13.57
CA GLY A 232 -12.11 -7.05 -13.61
C GLY A 232 -10.84 -6.22 -13.80
N TYR A 233 -9.76 -6.84 -14.27
CA TYR A 233 -8.48 -6.21 -14.61
C TYR A 233 -8.06 -6.59 -16.03
N ILE A 234 -7.29 -5.73 -16.68
CA ILE A 234 -6.61 -6.03 -17.95
C ILE A 234 -5.19 -6.45 -17.59
N LEU A 235 -4.84 -7.70 -17.88
CA LEU A 235 -3.48 -8.23 -17.76
C LEU A 235 -2.78 -8.04 -19.10
N ASP A 236 -1.69 -7.27 -19.15
CA ASP A 236 -0.87 -7.07 -20.34
C ASP A 236 0.52 -7.68 -20.11
N THR A 237 0.79 -8.82 -20.74
CA THR A 237 2.05 -9.55 -20.58
C THR A 237 3.19 -8.99 -21.42
N LYS A 238 2.91 -8.18 -22.46
CA LYS A 238 3.95 -7.49 -23.26
C LYS A 238 4.55 -6.33 -22.48
N ARG A 239 3.68 -5.47 -21.95
CA ARG A 239 4.08 -4.38 -21.05
C ARG A 239 4.42 -4.88 -19.65
N PHE A 240 3.94 -6.07 -19.30
CA PHE A 240 4.11 -6.70 -17.99
C PHE A 240 3.47 -5.83 -16.88
N GLU A 241 2.22 -5.46 -17.11
CA GLU A 241 1.45 -4.51 -16.30
C GLU A 241 0.00 -4.98 -16.10
N VAL A 242 -0.60 -4.55 -15.00
CA VAL A 242 -2.03 -4.68 -14.70
C VAL A 242 -2.69 -3.32 -14.87
N ARG A 243 -3.81 -3.27 -15.58
CA ARG A 243 -4.57 -2.06 -15.87
C ARG A 243 -6.06 -2.23 -15.55
N LEU A 244 -6.78 -1.12 -15.49
CA LEU A 244 -8.24 -1.13 -15.34
C LEU A 244 -8.95 -1.05 -16.70
N PRO A 245 -10.07 -1.75 -16.87
CA PRO A 245 -10.96 -1.52 -18.02
C PRO A 245 -11.47 -0.06 -18.06
N LYS A 246 -11.61 0.49 -19.27
CA LYS A 246 -12.06 1.88 -19.50
C LYS A 246 -13.38 2.20 -18.79
N GLU A 247 -14.33 1.27 -18.79
CA GLU A 247 -15.62 1.46 -18.12
C GLU A 247 -15.49 1.57 -16.59
N LYS A 248 -14.55 0.83 -15.98
CA LYS A 248 -14.28 0.92 -14.54
C LYS A 248 -13.62 2.27 -14.20
N ILE A 249 -12.72 2.77 -15.05
CA ILE A 249 -12.10 4.10 -14.93
C ILE A 249 -13.18 5.19 -14.98
N LYS A 250 -14.07 5.16 -15.99
CA LYS A 250 -15.18 6.12 -16.11
C LYS A 250 -16.08 6.11 -14.87
N ARG A 251 -16.44 4.94 -14.37
CA ARG A 251 -17.25 4.78 -13.16
C ARG A 251 -16.57 5.39 -11.93
N ILE A 252 -15.28 5.14 -11.74
CA ILE A 252 -14.50 5.72 -10.64
C ILE A 252 -14.51 7.25 -10.72
N LYS A 253 -14.26 7.83 -11.91
CA LYS A 253 -14.28 9.28 -12.10
C LYS A 253 -15.64 9.91 -11.81
N LEU A 254 -16.72 9.28 -12.26
CA LEU A 254 -18.08 9.76 -12.00
C LEU A 254 -18.36 9.77 -10.49
N GLU A 255 -17.98 8.70 -9.79
CA GLU A 255 -18.16 8.60 -8.35
C GLU A 255 -17.28 9.59 -7.56
N ILE A 256 -16.04 9.81 -7.99
CA ILE A 256 -15.15 10.84 -7.41
C ILE A 256 -15.81 12.22 -7.51
N LYS A 257 -16.27 12.60 -8.72
CA LYS A 257 -16.95 13.88 -8.93
C LYS A 257 -18.20 13.99 -8.06
N ARG A 258 -19.05 12.95 -8.06
CA ARG A 258 -20.28 12.90 -7.27
C ARG A 258 -20.01 13.11 -5.79
N ILE A 259 -19.12 12.33 -5.19
CA ILE A 259 -18.86 12.38 -3.74
C ILE A 259 -18.11 13.66 -3.35
N SER A 260 -17.17 14.15 -4.17
CA SER A 260 -16.40 15.36 -3.87
C SER A 260 -17.24 16.64 -3.74
N LEU A 261 -18.42 16.68 -4.38
CA LEU A 261 -19.35 17.81 -4.32
C LEU A 261 -20.24 17.79 -3.06
N LEU A 262 -20.33 16.64 -2.39
CA LEU A 262 -21.19 16.48 -1.22
C LEU A 262 -20.48 17.01 0.03
N LYS A 263 -21.21 17.74 0.88
CA LYS A 263 -20.76 18.09 2.23
C LYS A 263 -20.96 16.93 3.21
N GLN A 264 -22.05 16.19 3.03
CA GLN A 264 -22.45 15.07 3.88
C GLN A 264 -23.03 13.94 3.02
N CYS A 265 -22.88 12.70 3.48
CA CYS A 265 -23.50 11.55 2.84
C CYS A 265 -23.75 10.43 3.85
N LYS A 266 -24.59 9.44 3.50
CA LYS A 266 -24.71 8.22 4.30
C LYS A 266 -23.38 7.46 4.32
N ILE A 267 -23.04 6.87 5.46
CA ILE A 267 -21.84 6.03 5.60
C ILE A 267 -21.85 4.88 4.59
N ARG A 268 -23.02 4.29 4.28
CA ARG A 268 -23.16 3.27 3.22
C ARG A 268 -22.69 3.77 1.86
N THR A 269 -23.08 4.97 1.47
CA THR A 269 -22.70 5.57 0.17
C THR A 269 -21.19 5.76 0.12
N PHE A 270 -20.60 6.32 1.18
CA PHE A 270 -19.16 6.51 1.27
C PHE A 270 -18.40 5.17 1.31
N ALA A 271 -18.90 4.17 2.03
CA ALA A 271 -18.31 2.84 2.08
C ALA A 271 -18.31 2.14 0.71
N SER A 272 -19.39 2.30 -0.06
CA SER A 272 -19.47 1.81 -1.45
C SER A 272 -18.42 2.47 -2.34
N PHE A 273 -18.28 3.80 -2.23
CA PHE A 273 -17.24 4.55 -2.94
C PHE A 273 -15.82 4.08 -2.57
N VAL A 274 -15.52 3.94 -1.27
CA VAL A 274 -14.23 3.41 -0.80
C VAL A 274 -13.98 2.00 -1.33
N GLY A 275 -15.01 1.13 -1.32
CA GLY A 275 -14.91 -0.22 -1.90
C GLY A 275 -14.57 -0.19 -3.40
N LEU A 276 -15.11 0.76 -4.15
CA LEU A 276 -14.79 0.96 -5.56
C LEU A 276 -13.31 1.34 -5.75
N LEU A 277 -12.77 2.29 -4.96
CA LEU A 277 -11.35 2.66 -5.00
C LEU A 277 -10.42 1.50 -4.59
N VAL A 278 -10.77 0.80 -3.50
CA VAL A 278 -10.03 -0.39 -3.04
C VAL A 278 -9.97 -1.46 -4.14
N SER A 279 -11.07 -1.66 -4.88
CA SER A 279 -11.10 -2.60 -6.02
C SER A 279 -10.25 -2.16 -7.21
N ALA A 280 -9.80 -0.91 -7.25
CA ALA A 280 -8.95 -0.37 -8.31
C ALA A 280 -7.46 -0.45 -7.94
N CYS A 281 -7.13 -0.39 -6.65
CA CYS A 281 -5.76 -0.33 -6.14
C CYS A 281 -4.79 -1.40 -6.70
N PRO A 282 -5.18 -2.65 -6.99
CA PRO A 282 -4.25 -3.62 -7.60
C PRO A 282 -3.70 -3.21 -8.98
N ALA A 283 -4.38 -2.31 -9.70
CA ALA A 283 -3.97 -1.78 -11.00
C ALA A 283 -3.55 -0.30 -10.95
N VAL A 284 -3.53 0.31 -9.75
CA VAL A 284 -3.11 1.69 -9.53
C VAL A 284 -1.98 1.67 -8.51
N GLU A 285 -0.74 1.80 -8.97
CA GLU A 285 0.47 1.51 -8.18
C GLU A 285 0.48 2.14 -6.78
N TYR A 286 0.21 3.45 -6.67
CA TYR A 286 0.13 4.17 -5.39
C TYR A 286 -1.31 4.34 -4.87
N GLY A 287 -2.29 3.65 -5.45
CA GLY A 287 -3.70 3.83 -5.12
C GLY A 287 -4.03 3.55 -3.66
N TRP A 288 -3.35 2.58 -3.03
CA TRP A 288 -3.54 2.26 -1.62
C TRP A 288 -3.21 3.45 -0.71
N LEU A 289 -2.12 4.17 -1.00
CA LEU A 289 -1.66 5.33 -0.24
C LEU A 289 -2.77 6.39 -0.11
N TYR A 290 -3.36 6.76 -1.24
CA TYR A 290 -4.40 7.77 -1.34
C TYR A 290 -5.80 7.24 -1.02
N THR A 291 -5.94 5.96 -0.67
CA THR A 291 -7.20 5.37 -0.21
C THR A 291 -7.30 5.34 1.31
N LYS A 292 -6.17 5.38 2.04
CA LYS A 292 -6.15 5.19 3.50
C LYS A 292 -6.94 6.24 4.28
N LEU A 293 -6.90 7.51 3.88
CA LEU A 293 -7.68 8.53 4.58
C LEU A 293 -9.18 8.33 4.40
N PHE A 294 -9.63 7.91 3.22
CA PHE A 294 -11.04 7.55 3.02
C PHE A 294 -11.43 6.36 3.89
N GLU A 295 -10.61 5.30 3.96
CA GLU A 295 -10.87 4.16 4.85
C GLU A 295 -10.95 4.57 6.32
N ARG A 296 -10.08 5.50 6.75
CA ARG A 296 -10.06 6.02 8.11
C ARG A 296 -11.31 6.80 8.46
N TYR A 297 -11.75 7.73 7.63
CA TYR A 297 -12.96 8.49 7.93
C TYR A 297 -14.20 7.59 7.93
N LYS A 298 -14.29 6.63 7.01
CA LYS A 298 -15.33 5.58 7.06
C LYS A 298 -15.32 4.83 8.40
N TYR A 299 -14.14 4.39 8.84
CA TYR A 299 -13.97 3.65 10.10
C TYR A 299 -14.38 4.48 11.32
N LEU A 300 -13.90 5.73 11.42
CA LEU A 300 -14.22 6.61 12.55
C LEU A 300 -15.72 6.93 12.60
N SER A 301 -16.35 7.20 11.44
CA SER A 301 -17.79 7.45 11.38
C SER A 301 -18.60 6.23 11.81
N LEU A 302 -18.22 5.01 11.40
CA LEU A 302 -18.87 3.78 11.87
C LEU A 302 -18.69 3.57 13.38
N LYS A 303 -17.47 3.82 13.89
CA LYS A 303 -17.19 3.70 15.33
C LYS A 303 -18.06 4.65 16.15
N ASN A 304 -18.21 5.90 15.71
CA ASN A 304 -19.00 6.91 16.41
C ASN A 304 -20.51 6.68 16.32
N THR A 305 -20.97 5.84 15.39
CA THR A 305 -22.40 5.58 15.13
C THR A 305 -22.79 4.14 15.46
N ASN A 306 -21.99 3.43 16.27
CA ASN A 306 -22.21 2.03 16.64
C ASN A 306 -22.44 1.12 15.43
N ASN A 307 -21.61 1.26 14.40
CA ASN A 307 -21.65 0.53 13.13
C ASN A 307 -22.94 0.74 12.30
N ASN A 308 -23.64 1.86 12.49
CA ASN A 308 -24.83 2.19 11.71
C ASN A 308 -24.47 2.76 10.32
N TYR A 309 -24.55 1.91 9.29
CA TYR A 309 -24.31 2.31 7.91
C TYR A 309 -25.32 3.32 7.34
N GLU A 310 -26.49 3.46 7.95
CA GLU A 310 -27.50 4.45 7.53
C GLU A 310 -27.29 5.84 8.15
N ALA A 311 -26.39 5.96 9.13
CA ALA A 311 -26.04 7.25 9.69
C ALA A 311 -25.34 8.15 8.66
N VAL A 312 -25.45 9.46 8.87
CA VAL A 312 -24.84 10.47 8.01
C VAL A 312 -23.44 10.82 8.53
N MET A 313 -22.48 10.97 7.62
CA MET A 313 -21.14 11.46 7.91
C MET A 313 -20.82 12.71 7.09
N THR A 314 -20.01 13.59 7.67
CA THR A 314 -19.45 14.76 6.98
C THR A 314 -18.21 14.35 6.19
N ILE A 315 -18.10 14.84 4.95
CA ILE A 315 -16.93 14.62 4.10
C ILE A 315 -15.87 15.69 4.47
N PRO A 316 -14.72 15.29 5.03
CA PRO A 316 -13.71 16.24 5.49
C PRO A 316 -13.00 16.93 4.32
N LYS A 317 -12.71 18.23 4.49
CA LYS A 317 -11.95 19.02 3.49
C LYS A 317 -10.53 18.49 3.27
N THR A 318 -9.96 17.80 4.25
CA THR A 318 -8.65 17.15 4.17
C THR A 318 -8.57 16.09 3.07
N LEU A 319 -9.69 15.53 2.63
CA LEU A 319 -9.75 14.56 1.52
C LEU A 319 -9.60 15.19 0.13
N LYS A 320 -9.63 16.53 0.02
CA LYS A 320 -9.57 17.22 -1.27
C LYS A 320 -8.35 16.84 -2.11
N SER A 321 -7.17 16.74 -1.49
CA SER A 321 -5.93 16.34 -2.17
C SER A 321 -5.99 14.90 -2.65
N ASP A 322 -6.52 13.97 -1.84
CA ASP A 322 -6.64 12.56 -2.22
C ASP A 322 -7.69 12.36 -3.34
N PHE A 323 -8.80 13.13 -3.34
CA PHE A 323 -9.74 13.16 -4.46
C PHE A 323 -9.09 13.65 -5.77
N GLN A 324 -8.31 14.74 -5.69
CA GLN A 324 -7.60 15.30 -6.84
C GLN A 324 -6.57 14.32 -7.38
N TRP A 325 -5.81 13.68 -6.48
CA TRP A 325 -4.84 12.66 -6.86
C TRP A 325 -5.50 11.51 -7.62
N TRP A 326 -6.58 10.94 -7.07
CA TRP A 326 -7.32 9.86 -7.73
C TRP A 326 -7.89 10.27 -9.08
N ASN A 327 -8.42 11.49 -9.21
CA ASN A 327 -8.96 11.98 -10.47
C ASN A 327 -7.89 12.12 -11.57
N ASN A 328 -6.66 12.50 -11.18
CA ASN A 328 -5.54 12.69 -12.11
C ASN A 328 -4.85 11.36 -12.45
N ALA A 329 -4.61 10.52 -11.44
CA ALA A 329 -3.84 9.28 -11.60
C ALA A 329 -4.61 8.19 -12.39
N ILE A 330 -5.94 8.14 -12.27
CA ILE A 330 -6.73 6.99 -12.76
C ILE A 330 -6.65 6.77 -14.27
N ASP A 331 -6.54 7.84 -15.07
CA ASP A 331 -6.56 7.73 -16.54
C ASP A 331 -5.32 7.02 -17.09
N HIS A 332 -4.19 7.19 -16.42
CA HIS A 332 -2.87 6.70 -16.87
C HIS A 332 -2.38 5.58 -15.94
N SER A 333 -3.26 5.11 -15.05
CA SER A 333 -2.91 4.14 -14.03
C SER A 333 -2.60 2.77 -14.65
N SER A 334 -1.42 2.28 -14.31
CA SER A 334 -1.00 0.91 -14.48
C SER A 334 -0.21 0.51 -13.24
N CYS A 335 -0.11 -0.78 -13.00
CA CYS A 335 0.77 -1.33 -11.98
C CYS A 335 1.67 -2.37 -12.65
N LYS A 336 2.98 -2.15 -12.63
CA LYS A 336 3.93 -3.13 -13.14
C LYS A 336 3.80 -4.43 -12.35
N ILE A 337 3.79 -5.56 -13.04
CA ILE A 337 3.80 -6.87 -12.40
C ILE A 337 5.18 -7.04 -11.79
N LYS A 338 5.21 -7.27 -10.48
CA LYS A 338 6.44 -7.28 -9.69
C LYS A 338 7.02 -8.67 -9.65
N ILE A 339 8.28 -8.76 -10.07
CA ILE A 339 9.14 -9.93 -9.87
C ILE A 339 9.99 -9.57 -8.66
N ASP A 340 10.24 -10.53 -7.77
CA ASP A 340 11.06 -10.34 -6.56
C ASP A 340 12.56 -10.22 -6.92
N ASN A 341 12.88 -9.24 -7.78
CA ASN A 341 14.22 -8.82 -8.14
C ASN A 341 14.36 -7.35 -7.70
N TYR A 342 15.25 -7.10 -6.76
CA TYR A 342 15.43 -5.79 -6.14
C TYR A 342 16.77 -5.21 -6.57
N ASP A 343 16.75 -3.95 -6.99
CA ASP A 343 17.94 -3.23 -7.43
C ASP A 343 18.81 -2.79 -6.24
N LEU A 344 18.21 -2.67 -5.06
CA LEU A 344 18.87 -2.22 -3.84
C LEU A 344 18.28 -2.91 -2.61
N VAL A 345 19.14 -3.28 -1.65
CA VAL A 345 18.75 -3.79 -0.34
C VAL A 345 19.25 -2.84 0.73
N ILE A 346 18.33 -2.30 1.53
CA ILE A 346 18.63 -1.38 2.62
C ILE A 346 18.20 -2.05 3.93
N PHE A 347 19.09 -2.06 4.90
CA PHE A 347 18.84 -2.46 6.27
C PHE A 347 18.64 -1.21 7.10
N SER A 348 17.61 -1.18 7.94
CA SER A 348 17.35 -0.06 8.83
C SER A 348 17.04 -0.55 10.23
N ASP A 349 17.44 0.24 11.21
CA ASP A 349 17.16 0.03 12.62
C ASP A 349 16.99 1.38 13.32
N ALA A 350 16.14 1.41 14.34
CA ALA A 350 15.94 2.57 15.18
C ALA A 350 16.20 2.25 16.65
N SER A 351 16.98 3.09 17.30
CA SER A 351 17.08 3.12 18.76
C SER A 351 16.24 4.28 19.32
N THR A 352 16.15 4.40 20.64
CA THR A 352 15.52 5.55 21.29
C THR A 352 16.32 6.85 21.13
N THR A 353 17.59 6.77 20.72
CA THR A 353 18.50 7.92 20.62
C THR A 353 18.86 8.29 19.19
N GLY A 354 18.86 7.34 18.26
CA GLY A 354 19.25 7.57 16.88
C GLY A 354 18.78 6.50 15.90
N TRP A 355 19.17 6.66 14.64
CA TRP A 355 18.89 5.74 13.55
C TRP A 355 20.18 5.21 12.95
N GLY A 356 20.10 3.99 12.43
CA GLY A 356 21.18 3.33 11.72
C GLY A 356 20.67 2.69 10.44
N VAL A 357 21.41 2.86 9.35
CA VAL A 357 21.08 2.26 8.06
C VAL A 357 22.32 1.73 7.37
N ALA A 358 22.15 0.61 6.67
CA ALA A 358 23.22 -0.10 5.98
C ALA A 358 22.77 -0.55 4.59
N CYS A 359 23.68 -0.48 3.62
CA CYS A 359 23.46 -0.97 2.25
C CYS A 359 24.80 -1.42 1.65
N GLY A 360 24.95 -2.72 1.33
CA GLY A 360 26.23 -3.27 0.86
C GLY A 360 27.33 -3.06 1.90
N ASP A 361 28.40 -2.35 1.56
CA ASP A 361 29.46 -1.93 2.50
C ASP A 361 29.25 -0.51 3.07
N GLN A 362 28.20 0.19 2.63
CA GLN A 362 27.93 1.57 3.03
C GLN A 362 27.07 1.62 4.29
N ARG A 363 27.46 2.48 5.23
CA ARG A 363 26.75 2.72 6.49
C ARG A 363 26.45 4.21 6.67
N ALA A 364 25.37 4.51 7.39
CA ALA A 364 25.04 5.85 7.84
C ALA A 364 24.28 5.77 9.18
N SER A 365 24.51 6.76 10.02
CA SER A 365 23.87 6.91 11.33
C SER A 365 23.67 8.37 11.68
N GLY A 366 22.74 8.64 12.59
CA GLY A 366 22.52 9.97 13.12
C GLY A 366 21.58 9.96 14.33
N LEU A 367 21.53 11.07 15.05
CA LEU A 367 20.64 11.22 16.20
C LEU A 367 19.23 11.65 15.79
N TRP A 368 18.27 11.34 16.66
CA TRP A 368 16.92 11.90 16.59
C TRP A 368 16.88 13.33 17.13
N ASN A 369 16.02 14.17 16.57
CA ASN A 369 15.74 15.48 17.16
C ASN A 369 14.81 15.35 18.40
N ASP A 370 14.67 16.44 19.17
CA ASP A 370 13.90 16.45 20.42
C ASP A 370 12.43 16.04 20.26
N ASP A 371 11.84 16.21 19.08
CA ASP A 371 10.46 15.84 18.80
C ASP A 371 10.32 14.39 18.32
N GLU A 372 11.32 13.89 17.60
CA GLU A 372 11.45 12.50 17.16
C GLU A 372 11.69 11.57 18.36
N ILE A 373 12.56 11.94 19.30
CA ILE A 373 12.84 11.14 20.51
C ILE A 373 11.57 10.85 21.32
N LYS A 374 10.60 11.78 21.31
CA LYS A 374 9.32 11.63 22.01
C LYS A 374 8.36 10.67 21.30
N GLN A 375 8.64 10.28 20.06
CA GLN A 375 7.78 9.38 19.29
C GLN A 375 7.96 7.93 19.72
N HIS A 376 6.93 7.12 19.48
CA HIS A 376 6.99 5.69 19.74
C HIS A 376 7.98 4.97 18.82
N ILE A 377 8.60 3.89 19.28
CA ILE A 377 9.60 3.13 18.51
C ILE A 377 9.14 2.76 17.10
N ASN A 378 7.90 2.29 16.93
CA ASN A 378 7.30 1.99 15.61
C ASN A 378 7.33 3.18 14.62
N TYR A 379 7.26 4.43 15.11
CA TYR A 379 7.41 5.61 14.26
C TYR A 379 8.87 5.79 13.84
N LEU A 380 9.79 5.67 14.80
CA LEU A 380 11.22 5.79 14.58
C LEU A 380 11.74 4.74 13.60
N GLU A 381 11.21 3.51 13.65
CA GLU A 381 11.51 2.43 12.69
C GLU A 381 11.13 2.80 11.25
N ILE A 382 9.92 3.34 11.05
CA ILE A 382 9.48 3.78 9.71
C ILE A 382 10.32 5.00 9.27
N MET A 383 10.68 5.87 10.21
CA MET A 383 11.53 7.03 9.93
C MET A 383 12.96 6.61 9.54
N ALA A 384 13.56 5.64 10.24
CA ALA A 384 14.88 5.10 9.91
C ALA A 384 14.88 4.49 8.50
N ALA A 385 13.83 3.72 8.16
CA ALA A 385 13.64 3.22 6.81
C ALA A 385 13.51 4.35 5.76
N TYR A 386 12.77 5.41 6.08
CA TYR A 386 12.63 6.58 5.20
C TYR A 386 13.97 7.31 4.99
N ILE A 387 14.76 7.48 6.06
CA ILE A 387 16.09 8.06 6.00
C ILE A 387 17.02 7.20 5.15
N GLY A 388 17.00 5.88 5.34
CA GLY A 388 17.78 4.94 4.53
C GLY A 388 17.47 5.06 3.04
N LEU A 389 16.18 5.20 2.68
CA LEU A 389 15.77 5.46 1.30
C LEU A 389 16.33 6.79 0.78
N LYS A 390 16.21 7.88 1.54
CA LYS A 390 16.76 9.19 1.15
C LYS A 390 18.27 9.16 0.92
N ILE A 391 19.01 8.40 1.72
CA ILE A 391 20.47 8.30 1.63
C ILE A 391 20.88 7.44 0.44
N PHE A 392 20.41 6.20 0.36
CA PHE A 392 20.93 5.22 -0.61
C PHE A 392 20.21 5.23 -1.95
N ALA A 393 18.95 5.70 -1.99
CA ALA A 393 18.16 5.78 -3.22
C ALA A 393 17.95 7.23 -3.71
N LYS A 394 18.79 8.18 -3.27
CA LYS A 394 18.72 9.60 -3.65
C LYS A 394 18.71 9.79 -5.17
N ASP A 395 19.58 9.08 -5.88
CA ASP A 395 19.78 9.24 -7.33
C ASP A 395 19.09 8.14 -8.16
N MET A 396 18.34 7.26 -7.50
CA MET A 396 17.60 6.18 -8.16
C MET A 396 16.23 6.64 -8.65
N SER A 397 15.79 6.08 -9.76
CA SER A 397 14.42 6.20 -10.27
C SER A 397 13.98 4.89 -10.93
N ASN A 398 12.67 4.63 -11.02
CA ASN A 398 12.12 3.44 -11.68
C ASN A 398 12.66 2.09 -11.16
N SER A 399 13.05 2.04 -9.89
CA SER A 399 13.73 0.90 -9.27
C SER A 399 12.88 0.25 -8.17
N GLN A 400 13.15 -1.03 -7.88
CA GLN A 400 12.55 -1.78 -6.78
C GLN A 400 13.54 -1.94 -5.63
N ILE A 401 13.14 -1.53 -4.44
CA ILE A 401 14.00 -1.52 -3.26
C ILE A 401 13.45 -2.48 -2.21
N LEU A 402 14.32 -3.32 -1.68
CA LEU A 402 14.04 -4.19 -0.54
C LEU A 402 14.49 -3.50 0.75
N LEU A 403 13.56 -3.28 1.67
CA LEU A 403 13.86 -2.86 3.04
C LEU A 403 13.91 -4.07 3.96
N ARG A 404 14.97 -4.19 4.75
CA ARG A 404 15.13 -5.17 5.81
C ARG A 404 14.97 -4.47 7.15
N ILE A 405 13.93 -4.85 7.87
CA ILE A 405 13.50 -4.23 9.13
C ILE A 405 13.15 -5.37 10.09
N ASP A 406 13.44 -5.23 11.38
CA ASP A 406 13.10 -6.24 12.39
C ASP A 406 11.75 -5.94 13.09
N ASN A 407 11.23 -4.72 12.93
CA ASN A 407 9.92 -4.32 13.43
C ASN A 407 8.76 -4.70 12.49
N THR A 408 7.95 -5.67 12.92
CA THR A 408 6.78 -6.15 12.16
C THR A 408 5.69 -5.10 11.94
N THR A 409 5.55 -4.13 12.84
CA THR A 409 4.57 -3.03 12.69
C THR A 409 5.00 -2.10 11.57
N ALA A 410 6.28 -1.70 11.53
CA ALA A 410 6.84 -0.88 10.46
C ALA A 410 6.71 -1.57 9.10
N ILE A 411 7.05 -2.87 9.01
CA ILE A 411 6.87 -3.69 7.80
C ILE A 411 5.41 -3.65 7.33
N SER A 412 4.46 -3.89 8.24
CA SER A 412 3.04 -3.89 7.90
C SER A 412 2.57 -2.51 7.41
N TYR A 413 3.05 -1.42 8.03
CA TYR A 413 2.70 -0.07 7.62
C TYR A 413 3.27 0.26 6.23
N ILE A 414 4.55 0.00 5.99
CA ILE A 414 5.20 0.25 4.70
C ILE A 414 4.53 -0.56 3.59
N ASN A 415 4.39 -1.88 3.74
CA ASN A 415 3.82 -2.73 2.69
C ASN A 415 2.32 -2.48 2.41
N ARG A 416 1.58 -1.95 3.40
CA ARG A 416 0.16 -1.57 3.23
C ARG A 416 -0.03 -0.11 2.85
N MET A 417 1.06 0.64 2.65
CA MET A 417 1.06 2.08 2.38
C MET A 417 0.28 2.89 3.45
N GLY A 418 0.43 2.49 4.71
CA GLY A 418 -0.15 3.14 5.89
C GLY A 418 -1.21 2.29 6.61
N GLY A 419 -1.72 2.86 7.70
CA GLY A 419 -2.73 2.24 8.56
C GLY A 419 -3.98 3.09 8.75
N ILE A 420 -5.02 2.48 9.31
CA ILE A 420 -6.29 3.16 9.60
C ILE A 420 -6.31 3.74 11.02
N GLN A 421 -5.70 3.05 11.98
CA GLN A 421 -5.88 3.30 13.41
C GLN A 421 -5.02 4.46 13.93
N PHE A 422 -3.70 4.44 13.66
CA PHE A 422 -2.74 5.39 14.23
C PHE A 422 -2.33 6.47 13.22
N PRO A 423 -2.75 7.74 13.38
CA PRO A 423 -2.48 8.82 12.43
C PRO A 423 -1.00 9.13 12.26
N HIS A 424 -0.23 9.14 13.34
CA HIS A 424 1.19 9.52 13.30
C HIS A 424 2.00 8.54 12.46
N LEU A 425 1.77 7.23 12.61
CA LEU A 425 2.40 6.19 11.77
C LEU A 425 1.97 6.30 10.30
N THR A 426 0.68 6.57 10.05
CA THR A 426 0.18 6.77 8.68
C THR A 426 0.76 8.03 8.05
N HIS A 427 1.01 9.07 8.82
CA HIS A 427 1.61 10.32 8.33
C HIS A 427 3.05 10.10 7.84
N VAL A 428 3.91 9.51 8.68
CA VAL A 428 5.31 9.20 8.28
C VAL A 428 5.36 8.21 7.12
N THR A 429 4.50 7.19 7.12
CA THR A 429 4.40 6.24 6.00
C THR A 429 3.95 6.94 4.71
N LYS A 430 3.05 7.93 4.81
CA LYS A 430 2.61 8.71 3.65
C LYS A 430 3.74 9.56 3.08
N GLN A 431 4.55 10.19 3.93
CA GLN A 431 5.74 10.93 3.48
C GLN A 431 6.74 10.03 2.75
N LEU A 432 7.03 8.85 3.32
CA LEU A 432 7.91 7.85 2.70
C LEU A 432 7.42 7.47 1.29
N TRP A 433 6.13 7.11 1.15
CA TRP A 433 5.59 6.69 -0.13
C TRP A 433 5.39 7.83 -1.13
N GLN A 434 5.10 9.05 -0.68
CA GLN A 434 5.05 10.23 -1.57
C GLN A 434 6.43 10.55 -2.14
N TRP A 435 7.49 10.39 -1.35
CA TRP A 435 8.86 10.50 -1.85
C TRP A 435 9.18 9.39 -2.86
N CYS A 436 8.75 8.16 -2.58
CA CYS A 436 8.90 7.05 -3.53
C CYS A 436 8.13 7.30 -4.83
N GLU A 437 6.89 7.81 -4.76
CA GLU A 437 6.07 8.17 -5.91
C GLU A 437 6.74 9.24 -6.78
N TYR A 438 7.28 10.29 -6.16
CA TYR A 438 8.01 11.34 -6.86
C TYR A 438 9.20 10.80 -7.67
N LYS A 439 9.88 9.76 -7.16
CA LYS A 439 11.01 9.10 -7.84
C LYS A 439 10.61 7.88 -8.67
N SER A 440 9.32 7.55 -8.76
CA SER A 440 8.83 6.31 -9.38
C SER A 440 9.50 5.05 -8.81
N LEU A 441 9.73 5.02 -7.49
CA LEU A 441 10.29 3.90 -6.76
C LEU A 441 9.18 3.02 -6.21
N TYR A 442 9.46 1.73 -6.12
CA TYR A 442 8.62 0.79 -5.37
C TYR A 442 9.43 0.13 -4.26
N VAL A 443 8.84 0.08 -3.07
CA VAL A 443 9.49 -0.43 -1.88
C VAL A 443 8.74 -1.66 -1.36
N PHE A 444 9.48 -2.70 -1.00
CA PHE A 444 8.97 -3.86 -0.29
C PHE A 444 9.75 -4.04 1.02
N ALA A 445 9.05 -4.05 2.15
CA ALA A 445 9.65 -4.32 3.45
C ALA A 445 9.54 -5.81 3.80
N SER A 446 10.64 -6.39 4.26
CA SER A 446 10.73 -7.78 4.67
C SER A 446 11.41 -7.90 6.03
N TYR A 447 11.00 -8.92 6.78
CA TYR A 447 11.56 -9.17 8.10
C TYR A 447 13.02 -9.63 8.01
N ILE A 448 13.82 -9.15 8.94
CA ILE A 448 15.13 -9.70 9.30
C ILE A 448 15.18 -9.91 10.80
N ARG A 449 15.88 -10.96 11.26
CA ARG A 449 16.08 -11.17 12.70
C ARG A 449 16.99 -10.09 13.25
N SER A 450 16.71 -9.57 14.44
CA SER A 450 17.54 -8.53 15.06
C SER A 450 19.01 -8.97 15.21
N SER A 451 19.27 -10.26 15.47
CA SER A 451 20.63 -10.83 15.51
C SER A 451 21.37 -10.78 14.16
N GLU A 452 20.62 -10.76 13.06
CA GLU A 452 21.14 -10.67 11.69
C GLU A 452 21.17 -9.20 11.20
N ASN A 453 20.55 -8.26 11.93
CA ASN A 453 20.51 -6.82 11.62
C ASN A 453 21.62 -6.02 12.34
N PHE A 454 22.75 -6.68 12.65
CA PHE A 454 23.76 -6.14 13.57
C PHE A 454 24.38 -4.82 13.09
N GLU A 455 24.48 -4.60 11.77
CA GLU A 455 25.09 -3.40 11.21
C GLU A 455 24.23 -2.16 11.43
N ALA A 456 22.93 -2.27 11.13
CA ALA A 456 21.99 -1.18 11.36
C ALA A 456 21.79 -0.93 12.87
N ASP A 457 21.72 -2.00 13.69
CA ASP A 457 21.60 -1.89 15.16
C ASP A 457 22.82 -1.23 15.80
N GLN A 458 24.02 -1.59 15.35
CA GLN A 458 25.25 -0.95 15.83
C GLN A 458 25.26 0.54 15.48
N GLU A 459 24.90 0.88 14.25
CA GLU A 459 24.86 2.26 13.77
C GLU A 459 23.75 3.08 14.44
N SER A 460 22.60 2.49 14.77
CA SER A 460 21.49 3.19 15.45
C SER A 460 21.82 3.59 16.89
N ARG A 461 22.78 2.90 17.51
CA ARG A 461 23.28 3.15 18.87
C ARG A 461 24.59 3.92 18.90
N ARG A 462 25.15 4.26 17.72
CA ARG A 462 26.42 4.94 17.60
C ARG A 462 26.27 6.42 17.94
N LEU A 463 26.61 6.77 19.18
CA LEU A 463 26.65 8.16 19.63
C LEU A 463 28.02 8.76 19.28
N HIS A 464 28.05 9.81 18.46
CA HIS A 464 29.22 10.68 18.28
C HIS A 464 29.00 12.05 18.97
N PRO A 465 28.87 12.09 20.31
CA PRO A 465 28.49 13.30 21.03
C PRO A 465 29.51 14.44 20.93
N ASP A 466 30.78 14.11 20.64
CA ASP A 466 31.88 15.08 20.63
C ASP A 466 31.98 15.91 19.33
N ILE A 467 31.09 15.68 18.36
CA ILE A 467 31.16 16.31 17.02
C ILE A 467 29.87 17.07 16.65
N GLU A 468 28.77 16.84 17.39
CA GLU A 468 27.49 17.52 17.16
C GLU A 468 27.32 18.69 18.13
N TRP A 469 27.75 19.87 17.70
CA TRP A 469 27.45 21.14 18.37
C TRP A 469 26.93 22.17 17.38
N GLN A 470 26.28 23.19 17.90
CA GLN A 470 25.73 24.28 17.12
C GLN A 470 25.91 25.61 17.82
N LEU A 471 26.02 26.67 17.01
CA LEU A 471 25.94 28.02 17.52
C LEU A 471 24.47 28.32 17.88
N ALA A 472 24.26 29.02 18.99
CA ALA A 472 22.93 29.44 19.39
C ALA A 472 22.27 30.37 18.34
N ASP A 473 20.96 30.23 18.18
CA ASP A 473 20.21 30.96 17.13
C ASP A 473 20.35 32.47 17.26
N TYR A 474 20.33 33.02 18.49
CA TYR A 474 20.53 34.46 18.70
C TYR A 474 21.90 34.95 18.20
N ALA A 475 22.94 34.13 18.32
CA ALA A 475 24.28 34.48 17.88
C ALA A 475 24.41 34.33 16.36
N TYR A 476 23.80 33.29 15.79
CA TYR A 476 23.72 33.12 14.34
C TYR A 476 22.93 34.26 13.66
N HIS A 477 21.76 34.64 14.17
CA HIS A 477 21.00 35.76 13.61
C HIS A 477 21.76 37.09 13.68
N LYS A 478 22.59 37.29 14.72
CA LYS A 478 23.47 38.47 14.79
C LYS A 478 24.57 38.42 13.73
N ILE A 479 25.14 37.25 13.48
CA ILE A 479 26.11 37.01 12.40
C ILE A 479 25.46 37.32 11.05
N GLU A 480 24.29 36.75 10.77
CA GLU A 480 23.55 36.95 9.52
C GLU A 480 23.19 38.41 9.30
N ALA A 481 22.71 39.11 10.33
CA ALA A 481 22.39 40.54 10.25
C ALA A 481 23.63 41.43 9.99
N THR A 482 24.82 40.98 10.41
CA THR A 482 26.06 41.77 10.28
C THR A 482 26.81 41.46 8.98
N PHE A 483 26.86 40.19 8.59
CA PHE A 483 27.70 39.69 7.49
C PHE A 483 26.90 39.18 6.30
N GLY A 484 25.57 39.29 6.33
CA GLY A 484 24.68 38.80 5.27
C GLY A 484 24.35 37.31 5.40
N SER A 485 23.42 36.86 4.55
CA SER A 485 22.90 35.49 4.57
C SER A 485 23.80 34.53 3.75
N PRO A 486 24.37 33.48 4.38
CA PRO A 486 25.17 32.47 3.72
C PRO A 486 24.34 31.46 2.91
N ASP A 487 24.88 31.01 1.78
CA ASP A 487 24.27 30.05 0.85
C ASP A 487 24.31 28.60 1.36
N ILE A 488 25.34 28.26 2.14
CA ILE A 488 25.63 26.88 2.57
C ILE A 488 26.23 26.84 3.98
N ASP A 489 25.79 25.88 4.78
CA ASP A 489 26.34 25.59 6.10
C ASP A 489 27.32 24.41 6.03
N LEU A 490 28.60 24.68 6.29
CA LEU A 490 29.65 23.69 6.32
C LEU A 490 29.79 23.12 7.73
N PHE A 491 29.99 21.81 7.82
CA PHE A 491 30.14 21.06 9.09
C PHE A 491 28.84 20.93 9.89
N ALA A 492 27.70 20.91 9.20
CA ALA A 492 26.38 20.77 9.81
C ALA A 492 25.68 19.46 9.42
N SER A 493 24.67 19.09 10.19
CA SER A 493 23.78 17.95 10.07
C SER A 493 22.33 18.45 10.02
N ARG A 494 21.38 17.54 9.77
CA ARG A 494 19.94 17.87 9.84
C ARG A 494 19.47 18.45 11.18
N LEU A 495 20.27 18.32 12.25
CA LEU A 495 19.92 18.75 13.60
C LEU A 495 20.42 20.16 13.94
N ASN A 496 21.48 20.63 13.29
CA ASN A 496 22.16 21.88 13.64
C ASN A 496 22.40 22.84 12.47
N ASN A 497 21.92 22.51 11.27
CA ASN A 497 22.09 23.38 10.11
C ASN A 497 21.40 24.74 10.32
N LYS A 498 22.10 25.80 9.92
CA LYS A 498 21.60 27.18 9.93
C LYS A 498 21.22 27.68 8.54
N CYS A 499 21.71 27.01 7.50
CA CYS A 499 21.34 27.25 6.11
C CYS A 499 20.44 26.13 5.58
N GLN A 500 19.65 26.43 4.56
CA GLN A 500 18.83 25.43 3.86
C GLN A 500 19.69 24.35 3.20
N ARG A 501 20.85 24.72 2.62
CA ARG A 501 21.84 23.78 2.10
C ARG A 501 22.93 23.59 3.15
N TYR A 502 23.31 22.34 3.42
CA TYR A 502 24.36 22.05 4.39
C TYR A 502 25.20 20.84 3.98
N VAL A 503 26.41 20.75 4.53
CA VAL A 503 27.37 19.67 4.27
C VAL A 503 27.72 18.96 5.57
N SER A 504 27.38 17.68 5.63
CA SER A 504 27.56 16.83 6.80
C SER A 504 28.85 16.03 6.75
N TRP A 505 29.40 15.72 7.93
CA TRP A 505 30.60 14.90 8.03
C TRP A 505 30.37 13.44 7.57
N HIS A 506 29.18 12.91 7.87
CA HIS A 506 28.71 11.59 7.45
C HIS A 506 27.51 11.71 6.51
N ARG A 507 27.10 10.60 5.89
CA ARG A 507 25.88 10.57 5.05
C ARG A 507 24.66 10.97 5.89
N ASP A 508 24.01 12.06 5.51
CA ASP A 508 22.82 12.61 6.15
C ASP A 508 21.74 12.78 5.05
N PRO A 509 20.47 12.38 5.30
CA PRO A 509 19.40 12.32 4.29
C PRO A 509 19.22 13.59 3.44
N ASP A 510 19.37 14.77 4.03
CA ASP A 510 19.08 16.04 3.36
C ASP A 510 20.34 16.88 3.09
N ALA A 511 21.53 16.30 3.32
CA ALA A 511 22.79 16.99 3.05
C ALA A 511 23.04 17.19 1.54
N TYR A 512 23.60 18.35 1.22
CA TYR A 512 24.06 18.70 -0.12
C TYR A 512 25.22 17.79 -0.55
N ALA A 513 26.20 17.61 0.34
CA ALA A 513 27.35 16.74 0.15
C ALA A 513 27.77 16.08 1.47
N VAL A 514 28.64 15.08 1.36
CA VAL A 514 29.32 14.46 2.51
C VAL A 514 30.76 14.96 2.54
N ASN A 515 31.24 15.34 3.72
CA ASN A 515 32.55 15.92 4.00
C ASN A 515 32.77 17.28 3.33
N SER A 516 32.78 18.35 4.13
CA SER A 516 32.99 19.72 3.62
C SER A 516 34.28 19.88 2.82
N PHE A 517 35.31 19.06 3.05
CA PHE A 517 36.58 19.19 2.32
C PHE A 517 36.58 18.60 0.91
N THR A 518 35.54 17.87 0.50
CA THR A 518 35.48 17.24 -0.83
C THR A 518 34.77 18.07 -1.89
N ILE A 519 34.19 19.21 -1.51
CA ILE A 519 33.55 20.16 -2.43
C ILE A 519 34.40 21.42 -2.62
N SER A 520 34.12 22.18 -3.68
CA SER A 520 34.70 23.51 -3.84
C SER A 520 33.94 24.53 -2.99
N TRP A 521 34.66 25.32 -2.20
CA TRP A 521 34.06 26.40 -1.40
C TRP A 521 33.97 27.71 -2.19
N SER A 522 34.63 27.80 -3.35
CA SER A 522 34.58 28.96 -4.25
C SER A 522 33.17 29.30 -4.72
N ASP A 523 32.30 28.30 -4.82
CA ASP A 523 31.01 28.37 -5.49
C ASP A 523 29.91 28.92 -4.58
N PHE A 524 30.22 29.16 -3.31
CA PHE A 524 29.26 29.53 -2.28
C PHE A 524 29.78 30.68 -1.42
N TYR A 525 28.87 31.52 -0.95
CA TYR A 525 29.11 32.31 0.26
C TYR A 525 28.80 31.43 1.48
N PHE A 526 29.82 30.82 2.08
CA PHE A 526 29.60 29.79 3.10
C PHE A 526 29.50 30.34 4.52
N TYR A 527 28.84 29.58 5.40
CA TYR A 527 28.99 29.66 6.85
C TYR A 527 29.69 28.40 7.36
N ALA A 528 30.66 28.57 8.26
CA ALA A 528 31.40 27.45 8.83
C ALA A 528 31.60 27.61 10.34
N PHE A 529 31.10 26.63 11.10
CA PHE A 529 31.44 26.46 12.52
C PHE A 529 32.08 25.09 12.75
N PRO A 530 33.33 24.88 12.29
CA PRO A 530 33.94 23.56 12.26
C PRO A 530 34.31 23.03 13.66
N PRO A 531 34.50 21.71 13.79
CA PRO A 531 35.28 21.12 14.87
C PRO A 531 36.58 21.90 15.11
N PHE A 532 36.92 22.21 16.36
CA PHE A 532 38.08 23.07 16.66
C PHE A 532 39.41 22.50 16.12
N THR A 533 39.53 21.17 16.07
CA THR A 533 40.67 20.45 15.48
C THR A 533 40.78 20.64 13.96
N MET A 534 39.69 21.02 13.28
CA MET A 534 39.62 21.20 11.84
C MET A 534 39.83 22.65 11.39
N ILE A 535 39.91 23.62 12.31
CA ILE A 535 40.03 25.06 11.98
C ILE A 535 41.19 25.33 11.02
N LEU A 536 42.40 24.84 11.33
CA LEU A 536 43.57 25.07 10.47
C LEU A 536 43.38 24.50 9.07
N LYS A 537 42.74 23.32 8.97
CA LYS A 537 42.44 22.68 7.69
C LYS A 537 41.40 23.49 6.90
N SER A 538 40.38 24.01 7.57
CA SER A 538 39.37 24.91 6.97
C SER A 538 39.99 26.21 6.46
N LEU A 539 40.87 26.85 7.23
CA LEU A 539 41.58 28.06 6.78
C LEU A 539 42.45 27.81 5.55
N ARG A 540 43.14 26.66 5.49
CA ARG A 540 43.89 26.25 4.30
C ARG A 540 42.97 25.99 3.12
N LYS A 541 41.80 25.39 3.32
CA LYS A 541 40.81 25.16 2.27
C LYS A 541 40.29 26.48 1.67
N ILE A 542 40.03 27.49 2.51
CA ILE A 542 39.66 28.85 2.05
C ILE A 542 40.72 29.42 1.09
N LEU A 543 42.01 29.30 1.45
CA LEU A 543 43.12 29.75 0.60
C LEU A 543 43.19 28.98 -0.73
N LEU A 544 43.08 27.65 -0.68
CA LEU A 544 43.20 26.79 -1.86
C LEU A 544 42.07 27.06 -2.86
N ASP A 545 40.84 27.19 -2.36
CA ASP A 545 39.67 27.38 -3.20
C ASP A 545 39.45 28.85 -3.58
N ARG A 546 40.23 29.79 -3.00
CA ARG A 546 39.96 31.23 -3.10
C ARG A 546 38.51 31.55 -2.73
N ALA A 547 38.06 30.96 -1.63
CA ALA A 547 36.69 31.08 -1.16
C ALA A 547 36.49 32.32 -0.30
N GLU A 548 35.22 32.68 -0.12
CA GLU A 548 34.79 33.76 0.77
C GLU A 548 33.59 33.29 1.58
N GLY A 549 33.59 33.57 2.88
CA GLY A 549 32.51 33.15 3.74
C GLY A 549 32.72 33.54 5.20
N ILE A 550 31.71 33.26 6.00
CA ILE A 550 31.68 33.52 7.43
C ILE A 550 32.26 32.32 8.16
N MET A 551 33.24 32.55 9.03
CA MET A 551 33.78 31.50 9.89
C MET A 551 33.70 31.88 11.36
N VAL A 552 33.24 30.94 12.18
CA VAL A 552 33.18 31.06 13.64
C VAL A 552 34.27 30.21 14.27
N VAL A 553 35.13 30.83 15.06
CA VAL A 553 36.27 30.18 15.74
C VAL A 553 36.39 30.64 17.19
N PRO A 554 36.97 29.85 18.10
CA PRO A 554 37.28 30.29 19.46
C PRO A 554 38.34 31.41 19.46
N HIS A 555 38.22 32.37 20.37
CA HIS A 555 39.22 33.43 20.52
C HIS A 555 40.47 32.92 21.25
N TRP A 556 41.38 32.27 20.52
CA TRP A 556 42.61 31.70 21.09
C TRP A 556 43.87 32.24 20.39
N PRO A 557 44.39 33.41 20.81
CA PRO A 557 45.55 34.04 20.17
C PRO A 557 46.83 33.21 20.17
N THR A 558 46.94 32.24 21.08
CA THR A 558 48.11 31.35 21.22
C THR A 558 48.11 30.19 20.24
N GLN A 559 47.03 29.97 19.48
CA GLN A 559 46.92 28.84 18.57
C GLN A 559 47.69 29.08 17.26
N PRO A 560 48.35 28.05 16.69
CA PRO A 560 49.14 28.19 15.46
C PRO A 560 48.36 28.68 14.25
N TRP A 561 47.04 28.45 14.21
CA TRP A 561 46.16 28.86 13.12
C TRP A 561 45.72 30.33 13.21
N TYR A 562 45.88 30.97 14.38
CA TYR A 562 45.35 32.31 14.64
C TYR A 562 45.94 33.43 13.75
N PRO A 563 47.26 33.44 13.44
CA PRO A 563 47.82 34.41 12.49
C PRO A 563 47.22 34.28 11.08
N LEU A 564 46.92 33.05 10.65
CA LEU A 564 46.31 32.80 9.35
C LEU A 564 44.85 33.28 9.31
N PHE A 565 44.10 33.05 10.38
CA PHE A 565 42.75 33.59 10.54
C PHE A 565 42.76 35.13 10.42
N LYS A 566 43.65 35.81 11.15
CA LYS A 566 43.80 37.28 11.05
C LYS A 566 44.14 37.77 9.65
N LYS A 567 44.99 37.03 8.92
CA LYS A 567 45.39 37.39 7.56
C LYS A 567 44.23 37.28 6.55
N LEU A 568 43.33 36.32 6.76
CA LEU A 568 42.17 36.08 5.90
C LEU A 568 40.96 36.94 6.26
N LEU A 569 40.93 37.54 7.45
CA LEU A 569 39.82 38.35 7.93
C LEU A 569 39.66 39.63 7.10
N SER A 570 38.53 39.74 6.39
CA SER A 570 38.18 40.88 5.54
C SER A 570 37.11 41.80 6.15
N SER A 571 36.52 41.43 7.29
CA SER A 571 35.51 42.23 8.00
C SER A 571 35.94 42.63 9.41
N GLU A 572 35.16 43.53 10.04
CA GLU A 572 35.24 43.72 11.48
C GLU A 572 34.85 42.42 12.21
N LYS A 573 35.55 42.12 13.32
CA LYS A 573 35.31 40.91 14.11
C LYS A 573 34.08 41.08 15.00
N LEU A 574 33.18 40.09 14.98
CA LEU A 574 32.06 40.01 15.91
C LEU A 574 32.44 39.07 17.07
N MET A 575 32.50 39.62 18.28
CA MET A 575 32.91 38.89 19.48
C MET A 575 31.68 38.43 20.28
N PHE A 576 31.62 37.14 20.61
CA PHE A 576 30.63 36.56 21.49
C PHE A 576 31.30 36.10 22.79
N ARG A 577 31.03 36.81 23.89
CA ARG A 577 31.56 36.44 25.21
C ARG A 577 31.03 35.07 25.63
N ALA A 578 31.83 34.37 26.43
CA ALA A 578 31.47 33.07 26.98
C ALA A 578 30.11 33.13 27.69
N ASN A 579 29.23 32.20 27.34
CA ASN A 579 27.90 32.03 27.89
C ASN A 579 27.53 30.54 27.78
N GLU A 580 26.92 29.97 28.81
CA GLU A 580 26.48 28.57 28.84
C GLU A 580 25.55 28.20 27.67
N ASN A 581 24.84 29.19 27.14
CA ASN A 581 23.90 29.04 26.03
C ASN A 581 24.48 29.39 24.66
N LEU A 582 25.78 29.69 24.54
CA LEU A 582 26.39 30.09 23.26
C LEU A 582 26.62 28.90 22.32
N ILE A 583 27.06 27.76 22.86
CA ILE A 583 27.30 26.51 22.13
C ILE A 583 26.30 25.47 22.64
N LEU A 584 25.34 25.12 21.79
CA LEU A 584 24.33 24.11 22.10
C LEU A 584 24.80 22.77 21.54
N SER A 585 24.54 21.67 22.25
CA SER A 585 24.79 20.31 21.74
C SER A 585 23.80 19.35 22.38
N SER A 586 23.39 18.35 21.59
CA SER A 586 22.34 17.36 21.88
C SER A 586 22.62 16.51 23.13
N ASN A 587 23.89 16.41 23.55
CA ASN A 587 24.29 15.71 24.77
C ASN A 587 24.83 16.70 25.82
N CYS A 588 24.01 17.04 26.83
CA CYS A 588 24.33 18.00 27.89
C CYS A 588 25.38 17.52 28.92
N SER A 589 25.99 16.36 28.74
CA SER A 589 26.79 15.69 29.78
C SER A 589 28.25 16.16 29.88
N ARG A 590 28.78 16.95 28.94
CA ARG A 590 30.16 17.50 29.02
C ARG A 590 30.18 19.02 29.12
N ARG A 591 30.10 19.52 30.37
CA ARG A 591 30.05 20.94 30.77
C ARG A 591 31.35 21.74 30.55
N HIS A 592 32.50 21.10 30.33
CA HIS A 592 33.80 21.77 30.51
C HIS A 592 34.21 22.78 29.42
N ILE A 593 33.71 22.65 28.19
CA ILE A 593 34.11 23.53 27.06
C ILE A 593 33.12 24.71 26.90
N ARG A 594 31.86 24.58 27.34
CA ARG A 594 30.78 25.55 27.08
C ARG A 594 30.89 26.84 27.90
N ASN A 595 31.42 26.77 29.12
CA ASN A 595 31.28 27.87 30.08
C ASN A 595 32.34 28.98 29.95
N ASN A 596 33.45 28.74 29.26
CA ASN A 596 34.61 29.65 29.25
C ASN A 596 35.12 30.03 27.85
N ILE A 597 34.38 29.71 26.78
CA ILE A 597 34.85 30.00 25.41
C ILE A 597 34.19 31.25 24.87
N THR A 598 35.03 32.22 24.54
CA THR A 598 34.65 33.37 23.71
C THR A 598 34.79 32.97 22.25
N LEU A 599 33.76 33.17 21.44
CA LEU A 599 33.80 32.93 20.00
C LEU A 599 34.01 34.24 19.23
N VAL A 600 34.66 34.13 18.08
CA VAL A 600 34.84 35.22 17.11
C VAL A 600 34.25 34.77 15.79
N ALA A 601 33.41 35.61 15.21
CA ALA A 601 32.92 35.46 13.85
C ALA A 601 33.43 36.60 12.97
N GLY A 602 33.67 36.30 11.69
CA GLY A 602 34.02 37.31 10.70
C GLY A 602 34.03 36.71 9.29
N ILE A 603 34.01 37.60 8.30
CA ILE A 603 34.16 37.22 6.90
C ILE A 603 35.65 36.94 6.66
N LEU A 604 35.93 35.73 6.18
CA LEU A 604 37.24 35.32 5.70
C LEU A 604 37.19 35.27 4.19
N SER A 605 38.17 35.92 3.53
CA SER A 605 38.26 35.93 2.07
C SER A 605 39.68 35.67 1.60
N ALA A 606 39.81 34.76 0.63
CA ALA A 606 41.02 34.57 -0.16
C ALA A 606 40.81 35.00 -1.63
N ARG A 607 39.70 35.69 -1.93
CA ARG A 607 39.46 36.38 -3.19
C ARG A 607 40.26 37.68 -3.14
N ARG A 608 41.38 37.73 -3.84
CA ARG A 608 42.14 38.96 -4.07
C ARG A 608 41.56 39.72 -5.25
#